data_AF-V5WIM1-F1
#
_entry.id   AF-V5WIM1-F1
#
_cell.length_a   1.000
_cell.length_b   1.000
_cell.length_c   1.000
_cell.angle_alpha   90.00
_cell.angle_beta   90.00
_cell.angle_gamma   90.00
#
_symmetry.space_group_name_H-M   'P 1'
#
loop_
_entity.id
_entity.type
_entity.pdbx_description
1 polymer ?
#
loop_
_entity_poly.entity_id
_entity_poly.type
_entity_poly.pdbx_seq_one_letter_code
_entity_poly.pdbx_strand_id
1 'polypeptide(L)' 'MYFLIETAKANGLDPHRYLLKLLEKAPLAASENDWISLLPWNIE' A
#
# COMPACT_ATOMS: atom_id res chain seq x y z
N MET A 1 -6.81 8.76 1.75
CA MET A 1 -7.36 7.42 1.98
C MET A 1 -8.19 6.90 0.80
N TYR A 2 -9.20 7.66 0.33
CA TYR A 2 -10.05 7.27 -0.82
C TYR A 2 -9.24 6.89 -2.08
N PHE A 3 -8.27 7.72 -2.47
CA PHE A 3 -7.44 7.47 -3.66
C PHE A 3 -6.68 6.14 -3.60
N LEU A 4 -6.00 5.83 -2.49
CA LEU A 4 -5.25 4.58 -2.33
C LEU A 4 -6.13 3.33 -2.43
N ILE A 5 -7.35 3.40 -1.91
CA ILE A 5 -8.33 2.31 -1.98
C ILE A 5 -8.77 2.09 -3.43
N GLU A 6 -9.12 3.17 -4.13
CA GLU A 6 -9.53 3.09 -5.54
C GLU A 6 -8.37 2.63 -6.44
N THR A 7 -7.14 3.05 -6.16
CA THR A 7 -5.96 2.56 -6.89
C THR A 7 -5.66 1.10 -6.58
N ALA A 8 -5.81 0.64 -5.35
CA ALA A 8 -5.68 -0.79 -5.01
C ALA A 8 -6.72 -1.64 -5.76
N LYS A 9 -7.99 -1.20 -5.77
CA LYS A 9 -9.05 -1.87 -6.55
C LYS A 9 -8.73 -1.90 -8.04
N ALA A 10 -8.27 -0.78 -8.61
CA ALA A 10 -7.91 -0.67 -10.02
C ALA A 10 -6.74 -1.59 -10.41
N ASN A 11 -5.84 -1.90 -9.47
CA ASN A 11 -4.75 -2.87 -9.65
C ASN A 11 -5.18 -4.32 -9.32
N GLY A 12 -6.46 -4.58 -9.05
CA GLY A 12 -6.98 -5.91 -8.72
C GLY A 12 -6.60 -6.40 -7.32
N LEU A 13 -6.06 -5.53 -6.47
CA LEU A 13 -5.73 -5.86 -5.08
C LEU A 13 -6.96 -5.76 -4.19
N ASP A 14 -7.04 -6.65 -3.20
CA ASP A 14 -7.99 -6.51 -2.10
C ASP A 14 -7.62 -5.29 -1.24
N PRO A 15 -8.46 -4.24 -1.18
CA PRO A 15 -8.10 -2.99 -0.53
C PRO A 15 -7.89 -3.13 0.97
N HIS A 16 -8.63 -4.04 1.59
CA HIS A 16 -8.52 -4.28 3.02
C HIS A 16 -7.17 -4.93 3.34
N ARG A 17 -6.76 -5.94 2.57
CA ARG A 17 -5.47 -6.63 2.70
C ARG A 17 -4.29 -5.69 2.41
N TYR A 18 -4.43 -4.83 1.39
CA TYR A 18 -3.46 -3.79 1.07
C TYR A 18 -3.28 -2.80 2.25
N LEU A 19 -4.39 -2.27 2.78
CA LEU A 19 -4.35 -1.35 3.93
C LEU A 19 -3.72 -2.00 5.17
N LEU A 20 -4.00 -3.27 5.42
CA LEU A 20 -3.41 -4.00 6.53
C LEU A 20 -1.88 -4.07 6.40
N LYS A 21 -1.38 -4.50 5.24
CA LYS A 21 0.06 -4.54 4.94
C LYS A 21 0.71 -3.15 5.00
N LEU A 22 0.02 -2.13 4.49
CA LEU A 22 0.49 -0.75 4.54
C LEU A 22 0.66 -0.28 5.99
N LEU A 23 -0.32 -0.53 6.86
CA LEU A 23 -0.27 -0.14 8.28
C LEU A 23 0.77 -0.94 9.07
N GLU A 24 0.99 -2.21 8.73
CA GLU A 24 2.04 -3.04 9.34
C GLU A 24 3.45 -2.56 8.97
N LYS A 25 3.65 -2.11 7.72
CA LYS A 25 4.98 -1.71 7.22
C LYS A 25 5.26 -0.22 7.28
N ALA A 26 4.23 0.64 7.35
CA ALA A 26 4.37 2.08 7.53
C ALA A 26 5.29 2.49 8.70
N PRO A 27 5.20 1.90 9.92
CA PRO A 27 6.10 2.25 11.01
C PRO A 27 7.55 1.75 10.79
N LEU A 28 7.76 0.83 9.85
CA LEU A 28 9.08 0.29 9.49
C LEU A 28 9.73 1.05 8.33
N ALA A 29 8.96 1.87 7.60
CA ALA A 29 9.44 2.63 6.45
C ALA A 29 10.27 3.83 6.92
N ALA A 30 11.59 3.71 6.81
CA ALA A 30 12.54 4.74 7.23
C ALA A 30 13.06 5.58 6.06
N SER A 31 12.91 5.10 4.84
CA SER A 31 13.35 5.77 3.61
C SER A 31 12.20 5.97 2.64
N GLU A 32 12.35 6.94 1.73
CA GLU A 32 11.40 7.16 0.63
C GLU A 32 11.21 5.89 -0.22
N ASN A 33 12.27 5.11 -0.41
CA ASN A 33 12.20 3.87 -1.16
C ASN A 33 11.31 2.83 -0.49
N ASP A 34 11.32 2.76 0.86
CA ASP A 34 10.41 1.89 1.60
C ASP A 34 8.96 2.29 1.35
N TRP A 35 8.66 3.60 1.34
CA TRP A 35 7.33 4.12 1.04
C TRP A 35 6.89 3.80 -0.40
N ILE A 36 7.81 3.88 -1.37
CA ILE A 36 7.54 3.51 -2.77
C ILE A 36 7.19 2.02 -2.87
N SER A 37 7.87 1.15 -2.14
CA SER A 37 7.54 -0.27 -2.06
C SER A 37 6.18 -0.55 -1.42
N LEU A 38 5.62 0.40 -0.67
CA LEU A 38 4.30 0.29 -0.05
C LEU A 38 3.14 0.76 -0.93
N LEU A 39 3.42 1.21 -2.16
CA LEU A 39 2.39 1.65 -3.10
C LEU A 39 1.55 0.47 -3.63
N PRO A 40 0.29 0.69 -4.01
CA PRO A 40 -0.65 -0.38 -4.36
C PRO A 40 -0.34 -1.09 -5.68
N TRP A 41 0.69 -0.69 -6.41
CA TRP A 41 1.20 -1.42 -7.57
C TRP A 41 2.53 -2.13 -7.30
N ASN A 42 3.14 -1.91 -6.13
CA ASN A 42 4.40 -2.51 -5.70
C ASN A 42 4.22 -3.50 -4.54
N ILE A 43 3.09 -3.46 -3.81
CA ILE A 43 2.73 -4.46 -2.81
C ILE A 43 2.14 -5.70 -3.51
N GLU A 44 2.85 -6.83 -3.41
CA GLU A 44 2.33 -8.19 -3.68
C GLU A 44 1.45 -8.71 -2.54
#